data_AF-A0A6G2KDW6-F1
#
_entry.id   AF-A0A6G2KDW6-F1
#
_cell.length_a   1.000
_cell.length_b   1.000
_cell.length_c   1.000
_cell.angle_alpha   90.00
_cell.angle_beta   90.00
_cell.angle_gamma   90.00
#
_symmetry.space_group_name_H-M   'P 1'
#
loop_
_entity.id
_entity.type
_entity.pdbx_description
1 polymer ?
#
loop_
_entity_poly.entity_id
_entity_poly.type
_entity_poly.pdbx_seq_one_letter_code
_entity_poly.pdbx_strand_id
1 'polypeptide(L)'
;MYDILQRAVHACNVSGRVGVAFSGGVDSTMLAHLCNTMKHDVTLLTVGFDNSHDVWYSREVSCVLGLPHYTHIIQKNEFYSVYDIINDKIDEKSLSWRENCTAFYFVHKLAEKYNLNTIITANGIDELYCGYDVYRRIYDKGVDVILSVMSDKIKNEITMLHTISKICNITMHNPFLGRDFIDYSLTVPLYEKVRGSDDYIRKHIVRAAAEQMGLPHKICYKRKKSLQYGTRIHHNIPL
;
A
#
# COMPACT_ATOMS: atom_id res chain seq x y z
N MET A 1 14.42 11.70 5.11
CA MET A 1 13.40 10.71 4.69
C MET A 1 13.63 9.34 5.33
N TYR A 2 14.79 8.72 5.16
CA TYR A 2 15.06 7.38 5.74
C TYR A 2 14.77 7.29 7.25
N ASP A 3 15.28 8.23 8.05
CA ASP A 3 15.08 8.20 9.51
C ASP A 3 13.61 8.31 9.94
N ILE A 4 12.79 9.10 9.23
CA ILE A 4 11.36 9.22 9.56
C ILE A 4 10.60 7.94 9.16
N LEU A 5 11.01 7.27 8.08
CA LEU A 5 10.44 5.98 7.67
C LEU A 5 10.75 4.90 8.71
N GLN A 6 12.00 4.82 9.19
CA GLN A 6 12.38 3.90 10.25
C GLN A 6 11.61 4.18 11.55
N ARG A 7 11.54 5.45 11.96
CA ARG A 7 10.78 5.85 13.16
C ARG A 7 9.30 5.48 13.04
N ALA A 8 8.69 5.68 11.88
CA ALA A 8 7.30 5.31 11.64
C ALA A 8 7.05 3.80 11.78
N VAL A 9 7.94 2.97 11.23
CA VAL A 9 7.87 1.50 11.40
C VAL A 9 8.08 1.12 12.86
N HIS A 10 9.07 1.71 13.53
CA HIS A 10 9.38 1.45 14.94
C HIS A 10 8.22 1.82 15.88
N ALA A 11 7.55 2.94 15.63
CA ALA A 11 6.41 3.41 16.40
C ALA A 11 5.20 2.45 16.37
N CYS A 12 5.12 1.55 15.38
CA CYS A 12 4.08 0.52 15.36
C CYS A 12 4.24 -0.52 16.49
N ASN A 13 5.42 -0.58 17.13
CA ASN A 13 5.76 -1.50 18.22
C ASN A 13 5.40 -2.96 17.92
N VAL A 14 5.64 -3.39 16.68
CA VAL A 14 5.30 -4.75 16.24
C VAL A 14 6.37 -5.72 16.76
N SER A 15 5.94 -6.83 17.33
CA SER A 15 6.84 -7.88 17.83
C SER A 15 6.61 -9.19 17.08
N GLY A 16 7.66 -10.00 16.96
CA GLY A 16 7.58 -11.33 16.34
C GLY A 16 7.42 -11.30 14.82
N ARG A 17 6.62 -12.25 14.33
CA ARG A 17 6.43 -12.53 12.90
C ARG A 17 5.32 -11.68 12.30
N VAL A 18 5.63 -10.98 11.21
CA VAL A 18 4.75 -9.97 10.59
C VAL A 18 4.47 -10.30 9.13
N GLY A 19 3.21 -10.13 8.73
CA GLY A 19 2.81 -10.16 7.34
C GLY A 19 2.95 -8.78 6.71
N VAL A 20 3.71 -8.62 5.62
CA VAL A 20 3.71 -7.37 4.84
C VAL A 20 2.77 -7.54 3.66
N ALA A 21 1.74 -6.68 3.56
CA ALA A 21 0.92 -6.60 2.35
C ALA A 21 1.80 -6.09 1.20
N PHE A 22 2.06 -6.94 0.22
CA PHE A 22 3.18 -6.78 -0.71
C PHE A 22 2.75 -6.85 -2.17
N SER A 23 3.08 -5.80 -2.94
CA SER A 23 2.80 -5.73 -4.38
C SER A 23 4.07 -5.73 -5.24
N GLY A 24 5.25 -5.64 -4.61
CA GLY A 24 6.53 -5.39 -5.29
C GLY A 24 6.73 -3.93 -5.71
N GLY A 25 5.73 -3.06 -5.56
CA GLY A 25 5.88 -1.62 -5.78
C GLY A 25 6.89 -0.99 -4.82
N VAL A 26 7.38 0.21 -5.16
CA VAL A 26 8.40 0.91 -4.36
C VAL A 26 8.00 1.06 -2.88
N ASP A 27 6.73 1.39 -2.60
CA ASP A 27 6.26 1.63 -1.23
C ASP A 27 6.27 0.35 -0.38
N SER A 28 5.71 -0.76 -0.89
CA SER A 28 5.68 -2.03 -0.17
C SER A 28 7.04 -2.71 -0.10
N THR A 29 7.91 -2.51 -1.09
CA THR A 29 9.33 -2.94 -1.07
C THR A 29 10.12 -2.20 -0.01
N MET A 30 9.98 -0.88 0.06
CA MET A 30 10.63 -0.06 1.07
C MET A 30 10.19 -0.48 2.47
N LEU A 31 8.89 -0.71 2.69
CA LEU A 31 8.37 -1.20 3.96
C LEU A 31 8.93 -2.59 4.34
N ALA A 32 8.90 -3.55 3.42
CA ALA A 32 9.45 -4.88 3.64
C ALA A 32 10.94 -4.83 4.00
N HIS A 33 11.72 -4.00 3.28
CA HIS A 33 13.14 -3.81 3.53
C HIS A 33 13.41 -3.18 4.91
N LEU A 34 12.63 -2.18 5.31
CA LEU A 34 12.73 -1.57 6.65
C LEU A 34 12.44 -2.59 7.74
N CYS A 35 11.33 -3.32 7.62
CA CYS A 35 10.97 -4.35 8.60
C CYS A 35 12.07 -5.41 8.74
N ASN A 36 12.64 -5.87 7.62
CA ASN A 36 13.73 -6.85 7.63
C ASN A 36 15.03 -6.30 8.26
N THR A 37 15.41 -5.06 7.92
CA THR A 37 16.60 -4.40 8.49
C THR A 37 16.48 -4.21 10.00
N MET A 38 15.25 -3.96 10.47
CA MET A 38 14.90 -3.87 11.89
C MET A 38 14.74 -5.23 12.58
N LYS A 39 15.08 -6.34 11.92
CA LYS A 39 15.09 -7.72 12.45
C LYS A 39 13.72 -8.28 12.83
N HIS A 40 12.64 -7.80 12.22
CA HIS A 40 11.36 -8.49 12.27
C HIS A 40 11.41 -9.78 11.43
N ASP A 41 10.67 -10.81 11.83
CA ASP A 41 10.46 -12.01 11.00
C ASP A 41 9.39 -11.70 9.96
N VAL A 42 9.83 -11.31 8.76
CA VAL A 42 8.97 -10.80 7.70
C VAL A 42 8.49 -11.92 6.78
N THR A 43 7.18 -12.01 6.59
CA THR A 43 6.55 -12.80 5.52
C THR A 43 5.78 -11.87 4.58
N LEU A 44 6.10 -11.91 3.28
CA LEU A 44 5.44 -11.12 2.26
C LEU A 44 4.13 -11.80 1.81
N LEU A 45 3.07 -11.02 1.67
CA LEU A 45 1.73 -11.50 1.32
C LEU A 45 1.21 -10.76 0.09
N THR A 46 0.97 -11.49 -0.99
CA THR A 46 0.38 -10.92 -2.21
C THR A 46 -0.89 -11.67 -2.58
N VAL A 47 -1.89 -10.93 -3.04
CA VAL A 47 -3.12 -11.50 -3.58
C VAL A 47 -3.38 -10.94 -4.96
N GLY A 48 -4.15 -11.66 -5.76
CA GLY A 48 -4.60 -11.17 -7.06
C GLY A 48 -5.20 -12.28 -7.88
N PHE A 49 -5.87 -11.91 -8.97
CA PHE A 49 -6.32 -12.89 -9.95
C PHE A 49 -5.12 -13.50 -10.69
N ASP A 50 -5.40 -14.59 -11.41
CA ASP A 50 -4.40 -15.23 -12.24
C ASP A 50 -3.80 -14.25 -13.27
N ASN A 51 -2.48 -14.38 -13.48
CA ASN A 51 -1.68 -13.49 -14.31
C ASN A 51 -1.80 -11.98 -13.97
N SER A 52 -2.24 -11.64 -12.75
CA SER A 52 -2.28 -10.25 -12.30
C SER A 52 -0.88 -9.68 -12.11
N HIS A 53 -0.77 -8.35 -12.23
CA HIS A 53 0.53 -7.67 -12.22
C HIS A 53 1.26 -7.85 -10.90
N ASP A 54 0.52 -7.69 -9.81
CA ASP A 54 1.10 -7.72 -8.48
C ASP A 54 1.59 -9.13 -8.15
N VAL A 55 0.90 -10.19 -8.57
CA VAL A 55 1.33 -11.59 -8.33
C VAL A 55 2.67 -11.89 -9.00
N TRP A 56 2.84 -11.60 -10.29
CA TRP A 56 4.12 -11.91 -10.95
C TRP A 56 5.24 -11.00 -10.46
N TYR A 57 4.95 -9.71 -10.30
CA TYR A 57 5.99 -8.74 -9.99
C TYR A 57 6.46 -8.83 -8.53
N SER A 58 5.54 -9.07 -7.59
CA SER A 58 5.91 -9.34 -6.20
C SER A 58 6.83 -10.56 -6.08
N ARG A 59 6.63 -11.62 -6.89
CA ARG A 59 7.53 -12.78 -6.88
C ARG A 59 8.95 -12.42 -7.32
N GLU A 60 9.10 -11.59 -8.36
CA GLU A 60 10.42 -11.11 -8.77
C GLU A 60 11.09 -10.29 -7.65
N VAL A 61 10.34 -9.37 -7.05
CA VAL A 61 10.88 -8.46 -6.03
C VAL A 61 11.14 -9.19 -4.70
N SER A 62 10.36 -10.20 -4.34
CA SER A 62 10.62 -11.01 -3.14
C SER A 62 11.91 -11.80 -3.26
N CYS A 63 12.23 -12.32 -4.45
CA CYS A 63 13.53 -12.94 -4.73
C CYS A 63 14.69 -11.94 -4.54
N VAL A 64 14.53 -10.70 -4.99
CA VAL A 64 15.54 -9.64 -4.78
C VAL A 64 15.73 -9.33 -3.29
N LEU A 65 14.65 -9.32 -2.51
CA LEU A 65 14.72 -9.07 -1.07
C LEU A 65 15.20 -10.29 -0.26
N GLY A 66 15.15 -11.50 -0.84
CA GLY A 66 15.47 -12.75 -0.14
C GLY A 66 14.49 -13.07 1.00
N LEU A 67 13.23 -12.64 0.89
CA LEU A 67 12.22 -12.78 1.95
C LEU A 67 11.18 -13.87 1.63
N PRO A 68 10.69 -14.62 2.65
CA PRO A 68 9.57 -15.54 2.48
C PRO A 68 8.36 -14.84 1.86
N HIS A 69 7.76 -15.46 0.85
CA HIS A 69 6.67 -14.85 0.09
C HIS A 69 5.58 -15.85 -0.23
N TYR A 70 4.35 -15.49 0.10
CA TYR A 70 3.16 -16.26 -0.24
C TYR A 70 2.25 -15.45 -1.15
N THR A 71 1.69 -16.14 -2.15
CA THR A 71 0.74 -15.57 -3.10
C THR A 71 -0.58 -16.32 -3.05
N HIS A 72 -1.71 -15.60 -2.97
CA HIS A 72 -3.05 -16.16 -3.18
C HIS A 72 -3.57 -15.81 -4.57
N ILE A 73 -3.92 -16.82 -5.36
CA ILE A 73 -4.60 -16.63 -6.65
C ILE A 73 -6.10 -16.68 -6.41
N ILE A 74 -6.73 -15.51 -6.47
CA ILE A 74 -8.16 -15.33 -6.20
C ILE A 74 -8.96 -16.06 -7.27
N GLN A 75 -9.83 -16.97 -6.84
CA GLN A 75 -10.79 -17.64 -7.71
C GLN A 75 -12.07 -16.81 -7.84
N LYS A 76 -12.74 -16.91 -8.99
CA LYS A 76 -13.92 -16.07 -9.30
C LYS A 76 -15.09 -16.29 -8.33
N ASN A 77 -15.35 -17.54 -7.95
CA ASN A 77 -16.39 -17.88 -6.97
C ASN A 77 -16.07 -17.30 -5.58
N GLU A 78 -14.84 -17.49 -5.11
CA GLU A 78 -14.36 -16.95 -3.83
C GLU A 78 -14.42 -15.42 -3.82
N PHE A 79 -14.04 -14.78 -4.94
CA PHE A 79 -14.14 -13.34 -5.11
C PHE A 79 -15.56 -12.82 -4.90
N TYR A 80 -16.56 -13.43 -5.52
CA TYR A 80 -17.95 -12.97 -5.38
C TYR A 80 -18.45 -13.10 -3.95
N SER A 81 -18.19 -14.24 -3.29
CA SER A 81 -18.56 -14.42 -1.89
C SER A 81 -17.93 -13.37 -0.98
N VAL A 82 -16.63 -13.05 -1.18
CA VAL A 82 -15.96 -12.01 -0.39
C VAL A 82 -16.48 -10.62 -0.74
N TYR A 83 -16.69 -10.32 -2.02
CA TYR A 83 -17.18 -9.02 -2.47
C TYR A 83 -18.57 -8.73 -1.91
N ASP A 84 -19.46 -9.72 -1.85
CA ASP A 84 -20.79 -9.62 -1.24
C ASP A 84 -20.69 -9.35 0.27
N ILE A 85 -19.82 -10.09 0.99
CA ILE A 85 -19.56 -9.83 2.42
C ILE A 85 -19.08 -8.38 2.64
N ILE A 86 -18.24 -7.85 1.76
CA ILE A 86 -17.76 -6.47 1.84
C ILE A 86 -18.88 -5.48 1.53
N ASN A 87 -19.70 -5.72 0.51
CA ASN A 87 -20.86 -4.87 0.21
C ASN A 87 -21.86 -4.81 1.37
N ASP A 88 -22.12 -5.94 2.02
CA ASP A 88 -23.08 -6.02 3.12
C ASP A 88 -22.58 -5.33 4.40
N LYS A 89 -21.26 -5.24 4.59
CA LYS A 89 -20.63 -4.67 5.80
C LYS A 89 -20.22 -3.22 5.66
N ILE A 90 -20.28 -2.65 4.47
CA ILE A 90 -19.76 -1.33 4.16
C ILE A 90 -20.85 -0.44 3.54
N ASP A 91 -21.25 0.61 4.26
CA ASP A 91 -22.23 1.60 3.77
C ASP A 91 -21.66 2.60 2.75
N GLU A 92 -20.33 2.66 2.61
CA GLU A 92 -19.65 3.57 1.70
C GLU A 92 -19.85 3.16 0.23
N LYS A 93 -20.30 4.11 -0.59
CA LYS A 93 -20.67 3.89 -1.99
C LYS A 93 -19.46 3.84 -2.93
N SER A 94 -18.31 4.37 -2.49
CA SER A 94 -17.07 4.41 -3.26
C SER A 94 -16.63 3.01 -3.73
N LEU A 95 -16.65 2.81 -5.05
CA LEU A 95 -16.20 1.58 -5.69
C LEU A 95 -14.75 1.24 -5.32
N SER A 96 -13.86 2.25 -5.35
CA SER A 96 -12.46 2.07 -4.98
C SER A 96 -12.32 1.59 -3.54
N TRP A 97 -13.20 2.01 -2.63
CA TRP A 97 -13.14 1.56 -1.23
C TRP A 97 -13.45 0.08 -1.12
N ARG A 98 -14.56 -0.36 -1.74
CA ARG A 98 -14.98 -1.76 -1.77
C ARG A 98 -13.94 -2.67 -2.43
N GLU A 99 -13.31 -2.21 -3.51
CA GLU A 99 -12.21 -2.92 -4.17
C GLU A 99 -11.00 -3.12 -3.25
N ASN A 100 -10.56 -2.06 -2.56
CA ASN A 100 -9.42 -2.14 -1.65
C ASN A 100 -9.74 -3.00 -0.42
N CYS A 101 -10.93 -2.83 0.17
CA CYS A 101 -11.40 -3.68 1.27
C CYS A 101 -11.46 -5.16 0.87
N THR A 102 -11.95 -5.47 -0.34
CA THR A 102 -11.96 -6.84 -0.87
C THR A 102 -10.54 -7.38 -1.02
N ALA A 103 -9.61 -6.59 -1.55
CA ALA A 103 -8.20 -6.97 -1.64
C ALA A 103 -7.59 -7.27 -0.26
N PHE A 104 -7.79 -6.37 0.71
CA PHE A 104 -7.29 -6.55 2.07
C PHE A 104 -7.93 -7.71 2.81
N TYR A 105 -9.21 -8.03 2.52
CA TYR A 105 -9.85 -9.23 3.05
C TYR A 105 -9.12 -10.50 2.59
N PHE A 106 -8.73 -10.57 1.31
CA PHE A 106 -7.92 -11.68 0.80
C PHE A 106 -6.51 -11.70 1.40
N VAL A 107 -5.87 -10.55 1.60
CA VAL A 107 -4.56 -10.47 2.28
C VAL A 107 -4.69 -11.01 3.70
N HIS A 108 -5.78 -10.68 4.40
CA HIS A 108 -6.08 -11.22 5.71
C HIS A 108 -6.30 -12.74 5.69
N LYS A 109 -7.11 -13.28 4.76
CA LYS A 109 -7.27 -14.74 4.61
C LYS A 109 -5.94 -15.46 4.37
N LEU A 110 -5.06 -14.84 3.60
CA LEU A 110 -3.72 -15.35 3.37
C LEU A 110 -2.86 -15.29 4.65
N ALA A 111 -2.95 -14.21 5.42
CA ALA A 111 -2.28 -14.09 6.71
C ALA A 111 -2.75 -15.16 7.71
N GLU A 112 -4.06 -15.37 7.83
CA GLU A 112 -4.66 -16.42 8.67
C GLU A 112 -4.11 -17.81 8.29
N LYS A 113 -4.08 -18.13 6.99
CA LYS A 113 -3.55 -19.40 6.47
C LYS A 113 -2.11 -19.69 6.90
N TYR A 114 -1.30 -18.65 7.11
CA TYR A 114 0.10 -18.77 7.50
C TYR A 114 0.37 -18.40 8.97
N ASN A 115 -0.69 -18.34 9.79
CA ASN A 115 -0.65 -18.05 11.23
C ASN A 115 0.02 -16.70 11.55
N LEU A 116 -0.31 -15.68 10.76
CA LEU A 116 0.16 -14.30 10.96
C LEU A 116 -0.95 -13.48 11.63
N ASN A 117 -0.71 -13.06 12.87
CA ASN A 117 -1.68 -12.28 13.65
C ASN A 117 -1.58 -10.76 13.38
N THR A 118 -0.56 -10.35 12.63
CA THR A 118 -0.28 -8.94 12.38
C THR A 118 0.05 -8.71 10.91
N ILE A 119 -0.62 -7.72 10.31
CA ILE A 119 -0.34 -7.25 8.94
C ILE A 119 0.19 -5.82 9.01
N ILE A 120 1.23 -5.53 8.25
CA ILE A 120 1.79 -4.20 8.07
C ILE A 120 1.58 -3.78 6.60
N THR A 121 1.18 -2.53 6.37
CA THR A 121 0.92 -2.02 5.02
C THR A 121 1.60 -0.69 4.75
N ALA A 122 1.91 -0.42 3.48
CA ALA A 122 2.58 0.82 3.05
C ALA A 122 1.62 1.95 2.68
N ASN A 123 0.33 1.81 3.03
CA ASN A 123 -0.69 2.82 2.79
C ASN A 123 -0.32 4.13 3.50
N GLY A 124 -0.69 5.26 2.90
CA GLY A 124 -0.26 6.60 3.31
C GLY A 124 0.77 7.20 2.36
N ILE A 125 1.66 6.41 1.76
CA ILE A 125 2.72 6.94 0.89
C ILE A 125 2.15 7.56 -0.40
N ASP A 126 1.19 6.89 -1.05
CA ASP A 126 0.59 7.41 -2.28
C ASP A 126 -0.25 8.67 -2.01
N GLU A 127 -0.86 8.78 -0.83
CA GLU A 127 -1.60 9.96 -0.37
C GLU A 127 -0.66 11.12 -0.05
N LEU A 128 0.39 10.88 0.74
CA LEU A 128 1.29 11.91 1.28
C LEU A 128 2.32 12.43 0.26
N TYR A 129 2.71 11.59 -0.71
CA TYR A 129 3.77 11.89 -1.68
C TYR A 129 3.26 11.96 -3.12
N CYS A 130 1.97 12.22 -3.28
CA CYS A 130 1.35 12.46 -4.57
C CYS A 130 1.45 11.28 -5.55
N GLY A 131 1.29 10.04 -5.08
CA GLY A 131 1.41 8.85 -5.93
C GLY A 131 0.31 8.71 -6.98
N TYR A 132 -0.91 9.14 -6.68
CA TYR A 132 -2.07 9.02 -7.58
C TYR A 132 -2.02 9.97 -8.77
N ASP A 133 -2.61 9.55 -9.90
CA ASP A 133 -2.65 10.36 -11.13
C ASP A 133 -3.38 11.70 -10.96
N VAL A 134 -4.37 11.75 -10.04
CA VAL A 134 -5.14 12.97 -9.76
C VAL A 134 -4.25 14.14 -9.39
N TYR A 135 -3.14 13.94 -8.68
CA TYR A 135 -2.24 15.02 -8.26
C TYR A 135 -1.60 15.75 -9.43
N ARG A 136 -1.35 15.06 -10.55
CA ARG A 136 -0.86 15.70 -11.78
C ARG A 136 -1.94 16.50 -12.47
N ARG A 137 -3.14 15.92 -12.56
CA ARG A 137 -4.29 16.55 -13.21
C ARG A 137 -4.75 17.82 -12.50
N ILE A 138 -4.44 17.95 -11.22
CA ILE A 138 -4.73 19.14 -10.42
C ILE A 138 -3.48 19.98 -10.12
N TYR A 139 -2.32 19.65 -10.70
CA TYR A 139 -1.05 20.32 -10.37
C TYR A 139 -1.14 21.84 -10.58
N ASP A 140 -1.68 22.24 -11.73
CA ASP A 140 -1.82 23.64 -12.12
C ASP A 140 -2.92 24.39 -11.32
N LYS A 141 -3.67 23.69 -10.45
CA LYS A 141 -4.66 24.31 -9.54
C LYS A 141 -4.02 24.87 -8.27
N GLY A 142 -2.71 24.67 -8.07
CA GLY A 142 -1.96 25.24 -6.94
C GLY A 142 -1.82 24.31 -5.73
N VAL A 143 -0.84 24.65 -4.89
CA VAL A 143 -0.43 23.87 -3.71
C VAL A 143 -1.59 23.62 -2.74
N ASP A 144 -2.42 24.63 -2.47
CA ASP A 144 -3.51 24.53 -1.50
C ASP A 144 -4.56 23.48 -1.91
N VAL A 145 -4.89 23.40 -3.21
CA VAL A 145 -5.81 22.40 -3.74
C VAL A 145 -5.22 20.99 -3.60
N ILE A 146 -3.92 20.84 -3.84
CA ILE A 146 -3.22 19.56 -3.67
C ILE A 146 -3.19 19.13 -2.20
N LEU A 147 -2.90 20.04 -1.28
CA LEU A 147 -2.89 19.76 0.16
C LEU A 147 -4.29 19.41 0.69
N SER A 148 -5.34 20.05 0.18
CA SER A 148 -6.72 19.71 0.48
C SER A 148 -7.07 18.29 0.02
N VAL A 149 -6.79 17.96 -1.25
CA VAL A 149 -7.00 16.60 -1.80
C VAL A 149 -6.17 15.54 -1.06
N MET A 150 -4.95 15.88 -0.65
CA MET A 150 -4.10 15.03 0.17
C MET A 150 -4.74 14.74 1.53
N SER A 151 -5.24 15.78 2.21
CA SER A 151 -5.91 15.66 3.51
C SER A 151 -7.14 14.76 3.44
N ASP A 152 -7.97 14.93 2.42
CA ASP A 152 -9.17 14.09 2.23
C ASP A 152 -8.81 12.64 1.93
N LYS A 153 -7.78 12.41 1.12
CA LYS A 153 -7.30 11.06 0.82
C LYS A 153 -6.74 10.35 2.05
N ILE A 154 -5.97 11.04 2.89
CA ILE A 154 -5.45 10.48 4.14
C ILE A 154 -6.60 10.06 5.06
N LYS A 155 -7.60 10.94 5.26
CA LYS A 155 -8.79 10.62 6.07
C LYS A 155 -9.54 9.40 5.53
N ASN A 156 -9.74 9.34 4.22
CA ASN A 156 -10.42 8.22 3.57
C ASN A 156 -9.64 6.92 3.72
N GLU A 157 -8.31 6.98 3.60
CA GLU A 157 -7.43 5.81 3.71
C GLU A 157 -7.39 5.27 5.15
N ILE A 158 -7.26 6.14 6.15
CA ILE A 158 -7.33 5.76 7.58
C ILE A 158 -8.68 5.10 7.87
N THR A 159 -9.78 5.70 7.41
CA THR A 159 -11.12 5.15 7.65
C THR A 159 -11.30 3.78 6.98
N MET A 160 -10.75 3.61 5.77
CA MET A 160 -10.78 2.34 5.02
C MET A 160 -10.10 1.21 5.80
N LEU A 161 -8.85 1.46 6.21
CA LEU A 161 -7.99 0.48 6.86
C LEU A 161 -8.54 0.08 8.23
N HIS A 162 -9.10 1.06 8.97
CA HIS A 162 -9.81 0.78 10.23
C HIS A 162 -11.06 -0.07 10.02
N THR A 163 -11.82 0.21 8.96
CA THR A 163 -13.04 -0.53 8.61
C THR A 163 -12.71 -1.99 8.26
N ILE A 164 -11.74 -2.22 7.37
CA ILE A 164 -11.37 -3.59 6.99
C ILE A 164 -10.70 -4.35 8.14
N SER A 165 -9.86 -3.69 8.96
CA SER A 165 -9.27 -4.29 10.16
C SER A 165 -10.34 -4.80 11.13
N LYS A 166 -11.42 -4.02 11.34
CA LYS A 166 -12.59 -4.44 12.13
C LYS A 166 -13.35 -5.61 11.51
N ILE A 167 -13.62 -5.54 10.19
CA ILE A 167 -14.35 -6.59 9.47
C ILE A 167 -13.63 -7.94 9.56
N CYS A 168 -12.30 -7.91 9.49
CA CYS A 168 -11.43 -9.09 9.53
C CYS A 168 -10.97 -9.47 10.95
N ASN A 169 -11.23 -8.66 11.97
CA ASN A 169 -10.75 -8.86 13.33
C ASN A 169 -9.23 -9.15 13.40
N ILE A 170 -8.43 -8.38 12.66
CA ILE A 170 -6.97 -8.52 12.60
C ILE A 170 -6.27 -7.19 12.89
N THR A 171 -5.14 -7.26 13.60
CA THR A 171 -4.30 -6.10 13.83
C THR A 171 -3.59 -5.70 12.54
N MET A 172 -3.95 -4.54 12.01
CA MET A 172 -3.29 -3.90 10.87
C MET A 172 -2.53 -2.68 11.37
N HIS A 173 -1.25 -2.59 11.01
CA HIS A 173 -0.43 -1.40 11.25
C HIS A 173 -0.12 -0.70 9.93
N ASN A 174 -0.26 0.62 9.94
CA ASN A 174 -0.05 1.47 8.77
C ASN A 174 0.95 2.57 9.16
N PRO A 175 2.26 2.24 9.26
CA PRO A 175 3.28 3.15 9.80
C PRO A 175 3.27 4.53 9.15
N PHE A 176 3.00 4.59 7.85
CA PHE A 176 3.01 5.82 7.07
C PHE A 176 1.70 6.64 7.17
N LEU A 177 0.77 6.23 8.02
CA LEU A 177 -0.39 7.01 8.45
C LEU A 177 -0.29 7.46 9.92
N GLY A 178 0.85 7.20 10.59
CA GLY A 178 1.12 7.71 11.92
C GLY A 178 1.29 9.24 11.92
N ARG A 179 0.87 9.89 13.02
CA ARG A 179 0.87 11.36 13.16
C ARG A 179 2.24 11.98 12.83
N ASP A 180 3.31 11.50 13.45
CA ASP A 180 4.66 12.03 13.23
C ASP A 180 5.13 11.91 11.77
N PHE A 181 4.74 10.83 11.10
CA PHE A 181 5.06 10.63 9.70
C PHE A 181 4.24 11.58 8.81
N ILE A 182 2.95 11.74 9.08
CA ILE A 182 2.08 12.70 8.38
C ILE A 182 2.62 14.12 8.57
N ASP A 183 2.89 14.54 9.80
CA ASP A 183 3.34 15.89 10.13
C ASP A 183 4.66 16.21 9.40
N TYR A 184 5.64 15.30 9.43
CA TYR A 184 6.85 15.43 8.63
C TYR A 184 6.54 15.53 7.13
N SER A 185 5.71 14.62 6.62
CA SER A 185 5.38 14.55 5.19
C SER A 185 4.71 15.83 4.68
N LEU A 186 3.92 16.52 5.51
CA LEU A 186 3.29 17.80 5.15
C LEU A 186 4.31 18.95 5.02
N THR A 187 5.47 18.86 5.66
CA THR A 187 6.56 19.85 5.50
C THR A 187 7.38 19.68 4.24
N VAL A 188 7.29 18.51 3.58
CA VAL A 188 8.07 18.20 2.38
C VAL A 188 7.60 19.07 1.20
N PRO A 189 8.51 19.78 0.50
CA PRO A 189 8.15 20.63 -0.63
C PRO A 189 7.40 19.88 -1.73
N LEU A 190 6.46 20.54 -2.41
CA LEU A 190 5.63 19.89 -3.44
C LEU A 190 6.46 19.27 -4.58
N TYR A 191 7.53 19.94 -5.03
CA TYR A 191 8.38 19.46 -6.14
C TYR A 191 9.14 18.16 -5.83
N GLU A 192 9.29 17.82 -4.54
CA GLU A 192 9.82 16.54 -4.06
C GLU A 192 8.78 15.41 -4.13
N LYS A 193 7.49 15.76 -4.29
CA LYS A 193 6.35 14.84 -4.40
C LYS A 193 5.88 14.69 -5.85
N VAL A 194 5.65 15.81 -6.54
CA VAL A 194 5.18 15.88 -7.93
C VAL A 194 5.68 17.18 -8.56
N ARG A 195 6.16 17.10 -9.81
CA ARG A 195 6.85 18.22 -10.50
C ARG A 195 6.03 18.91 -11.59
N GLY A 196 4.88 18.35 -11.96
CA GLY A 196 4.09 18.86 -13.08
C GLY A 196 2.91 17.96 -13.43
N SER A 197 2.07 18.44 -14.34
CA SER A 197 0.96 17.68 -14.93
C SER A 197 1.44 16.52 -15.83
N ASP A 198 2.66 16.61 -16.35
CA ASP A 198 3.35 15.61 -17.18
C ASP A 198 4.26 14.65 -16.37
N ASP A 199 4.36 14.79 -15.05
CA ASP A 199 5.24 13.99 -14.20
C ASP A 199 4.71 12.55 -14.00
N TYR A 200 4.93 11.65 -14.95
CA TYR A 200 4.44 10.26 -14.82
C TYR A 200 5.15 9.43 -13.73
N ILE A 201 6.25 9.92 -13.14
CA ILE A 201 7.03 9.23 -12.11
C ILE A 201 6.45 9.46 -10.72
N ARG A 202 6.30 10.72 -10.29
CA ARG A 202 5.84 11.15 -8.94
C ARG A 202 6.63 10.51 -7.79
N LYS A 203 6.32 10.90 -6.55
CA LYS A 203 6.93 10.39 -5.31
C LYS A 203 8.46 10.51 -5.31
N HIS A 204 9.01 11.57 -5.90
CA HIS A 204 10.45 11.68 -6.17
C HIS A 204 11.30 11.41 -4.93
N ILE A 205 10.95 12.03 -3.80
CA ILE A 205 11.66 11.85 -2.52
C ILE A 205 11.54 10.42 -1.96
N VAL A 206 10.42 9.73 -2.18
CA VAL A 206 10.24 8.33 -1.74
C VAL A 206 11.08 7.40 -2.60
N ARG A 207 11.12 7.64 -3.91
CA ARG A 207 11.93 6.84 -4.86
C ARG A 207 13.43 7.03 -4.61
N ALA A 208 13.84 8.27 -4.37
CA ALA A 208 15.21 8.60 -3.99
C ALA A 208 15.58 7.95 -2.65
N ALA A 209 14.69 7.98 -1.65
CA ALA A 209 14.92 7.30 -0.38
C ALA A 209 15.05 5.78 -0.54
N ALA A 210 14.18 5.16 -1.36
CA ALA A 210 14.27 3.73 -1.66
C ALA A 210 15.61 3.36 -2.33
N GLU A 211 16.11 4.19 -3.25
CA GLU A 211 17.41 3.99 -3.88
C GLU A 211 18.57 4.18 -2.89
N GLN A 212 18.50 5.18 -2.01
CA GLN A 212 19.47 5.38 -0.92
C GLN A 212 19.53 4.21 0.06
N MET A 213 18.44 3.44 0.19
CA MET A 213 18.39 2.20 0.98
C MET A 213 19.06 1.01 0.27
N GLY A 214 19.59 1.21 -0.94
CA GLY A 214 20.22 0.17 -1.74
C GLY A 214 19.24 -0.70 -2.53
N LEU A 215 17.96 -0.30 -2.64
CA LEU A 215 17.01 -1.01 -3.48
C LEU A 215 17.33 -0.77 -4.97
N PRO A 216 17.20 -1.80 -5.84
CA PRO A 216 17.52 -1.65 -7.25
C PRO A 216 16.71 -0.55 -7.94
N HIS A 217 17.40 0.28 -8.75
CA HIS A 217 16.80 1.40 -9.49
C HIS A 217 15.52 1.02 -10.24
N LYS A 218 15.50 -0.16 -10.87
CA LYS A 218 14.32 -0.69 -11.60
C LYS A 218 13.08 -0.80 -10.71
N ILE A 219 13.23 -1.14 -9.44
CA ILE A 219 12.13 -1.21 -8.46
C ILE A 219 11.77 0.20 -8.00
N CYS A 220 12.77 1.01 -7.64
CA CYS A 220 12.59 2.38 -7.14
C CYS A 220 11.83 3.27 -8.11
N TYR A 221 12.08 3.14 -9.42
CA TYR A 221 11.50 4.00 -10.45
C TYR A 221 10.40 3.34 -11.27
N LYS A 222 9.94 2.14 -10.88
CA LYS A 222 8.78 1.53 -11.54
C LYS A 222 7.53 2.39 -11.39
N ARG A 223 6.79 2.55 -12.48
CA ARG A 223 5.53 3.30 -12.50
C ARG A 223 4.51 2.67 -11.53
N LYS A 224 3.83 3.51 -10.75
CA LYS A 224 2.77 3.09 -9.83
C LYS A 224 1.65 2.36 -10.58
N LYS A 225 1.14 1.30 -9.95
CA LYS A 225 -0.14 0.67 -10.25
C LYS A 225 -0.93 0.56 -8.95
N SER A 226 -2.17 1.05 -8.91
CA SER A 226 -3.00 0.97 -7.70
C SER A 226 -3.49 -0.45 -7.47
N LEU A 227 -3.75 -0.80 -6.20
CA LEU A 227 -4.05 -2.16 -5.74
C LEU A 227 -5.17 -2.83 -6.56
N GLN A 228 -6.29 -2.14 -6.81
CA GLN A 228 -7.42 -2.72 -7.55
C GLN A 228 -7.07 -3.12 -9.00
N TYR A 229 -6.12 -2.40 -9.62
CA TYR A 229 -5.68 -2.66 -10.98
C TYR A 229 -4.53 -3.67 -11.01
N GLY A 230 -3.65 -3.61 -10.01
CA GLY A 230 -2.52 -4.51 -9.84
C GLY A 230 -2.95 -5.95 -9.62
N THR A 231 -3.96 -6.14 -8.77
CA THR A 231 -4.64 -7.42 -8.45
C THR A 231 -5.63 -7.88 -9.51
N ARG A 232 -6.07 -6.97 -10.40
CA ARG A 232 -7.20 -7.12 -11.34
C ARG A 232 -8.58 -7.28 -10.69
N ILE A 233 -8.75 -6.90 -9.42
CA ILE A 233 -10.07 -6.86 -8.76
C ILE A 233 -11.07 -5.98 -9.53
N HIS A 234 -10.65 -4.79 -9.97
CA HIS A 234 -11.50 -3.86 -10.73
C HIS A 234 -12.15 -4.50 -11.97
N HIS A 235 -11.48 -5.46 -12.61
CA HIS A 235 -11.97 -6.10 -13.84
C HIS A 235 -12.98 -7.22 -13.58
N ASN A 236 -13.11 -7.69 -12.34
CA ASN A 236 -13.90 -8.86 -11.99
C ASN A 236 -15.15 -8.53 -11.18
N ILE A 237 -15.39 -7.24 -10.90
CA ILE A 237 -16.55 -6.77 -10.14
C ILE A 237 -17.84 -7.18 -10.88
N PRO A 238 -18.84 -7.74 -10.17
CA PRO A 238 -20.16 -7.97 -10.76
C PRO A 238 -20.76 -6.65 -11.27
N LEU A 239 -21.29 -6.65 -12.49
CA LEU A 239 -22.09 -5.54 -13.02
C LEU A 239 -23.39 -5.38 -12.23
#